data_AF-A0AB37DD70-F1
#
_entry.id   AF-A0AB37DD70-F1
#
_cell.length_a   1.000
_cell.length_b   1.000
_cell.length_c   1.000
_cell.angle_alpha   90.00
_cell.angle_beta   90.00
_cell.angle_gamma   90.00
#
_symmetry.space_group_name_H-M   'P 1'
#
loop_
_entity.id
_entity.type
_entity.pdbx_description
1 polymer ?
#
loop_
_entity_poly.entity_id
_entity_poly.type
_entity_poly.pdbx_seq_one_letter_code
_entity_poly.pdbx_strand_id
1 'polypeptide(L)'
;MGSLSSKLKKKIYKHFKKIVLGLSIWSLWSPTIYLIFQLTGVENKEFFNFTWLTPKTIFQIVFLLVIIFIIFMMLGFHESNLMSKDRKPISIPDSEEKFWNKNCVKLARKNPDYEGSVDFMMDNDYKFLSQKLFSSIIAVTTILFSTLPQKILTPELKNLFLLYICITGGIYILSFLYLYFASLKKEKRSIWEYLFMFYSILCNLFAIVFFLILFFDVSPSVISNSHKLNISSICFRNMYLGAIFVGFVIFFISFVLVPLRVHKFKQKWENKIQ
;
A
#
# COMPACT_ATOMS: atom_id res chain seq x y z
N MET A 1 12.66 20.66 4.21
CA MET A 1 12.68 20.05 2.86
C MET A 1 12.17 21.07 1.84
N GLY A 2 13.02 21.45 0.89
CA GLY A 2 12.77 22.50 -0.09
C GLY A 2 11.66 22.15 -1.09
N SER A 3 10.97 23.19 -1.57
CA SER A 3 9.86 23.11 -2.54
C SER A 3 10.26 22.36 -3.81
N LEU A 4 9.50 21.32 -4.16
CA LEU A 4 9.48 20.82 -5.53
C LEU A 4 8.65 21.78 -6.40
N SER A 5 9.26 22.36 -7.43
CA SER A 5 8.56 23.25 -8.38
C SER A 5 7.43 22.49 -9.13
N SER A 6 6.42 23.20 -9.62
CA SER A 6 5.32 22.60 -10.42
C SER A 6 5.84 21.82 -11.63
N LYS A 7 6.94 22.30 -12.25
CA LYS A 7 7.69 21.60 -13.30
C LYS A 7 8.31 20.28 -12.79
N LEU A 8 8.88 20.28 -11.58
CA LEU A 8 9.47 19.09 -10.98
C LEU A 8 8.39 18.08 -10.56
N LYS A 9 7.26 18.53 -10.01
CA LYS A 9 6.07 17.68 -9.76
C LYS A 9 5.61 16.99 -11.05
N LYS A 10 5.45 17.74 -12.17
CA LYS A 10 5.12 17.17 -13.49
C LYS A 10 6.16 16.17 -13.99
N LYS A 11 7.46 16.44 -13.79
CA LYS A 11 8.56 15.57 -14.23
C LYS A 11 8.63 14.25 -13.45
N ILE A 12 8.48 14.31 -12.13
CA ILE A 12 8.43 13.12 -11.26
C ILE A 12 7.17 12.31 -11.55
N TYR A 13 6.05 12.98 -11.80
CA TYR A 13 4.82 12.32 -12.17
C TYR A 13 4.90 11.59 -13.53
N LYS A 14 5.54 12.21 -14.53
CA LYS A 14 5.81 11.54 -15.80
C LYS A 14 6.68 10.28 -15.62
N HIS A 15 7.66 10.33 -14.71
CA HIS A 15 8.44 9.15 -14.34
C HIS A 15 7.59 8.10 -13.64
N PHE A 16 6.74 8.51 -12.69
CA PHE A 16 5.81 7.64 -11.99
C PHE A 16 4.91 6.87 -12.97
N LYS A 17 4.26 7.56 -13.93
CA LYS A 17 3.44 6.89 -14.97
C LYS A 17 4.22 5.83 -15.75
N LYS A 18 5.48 6.12 -16.10
CA LYS A 18 6.35 5.15 -16.80
C LYS A 18 6.63 3.92 -15.93
N ILE A 19 6.89 4.10 -14.64
CA ILE A 19 7.15 3.00 -13.70
C ILE A 19 5.88 2.16 -13.52
N VAL A 20 4.71 2.79 -13.36
CA VAL A 20 3.42 2.09 -13.27
C VAL A 20 3.12 1.29 -14.53
N LEU A 21 3.40 1.85 -15.72
CA LEU A 21 3.26 1.14 -16.99
C LEU A 21 4.22 -0.05 -17.07
N GLY A 22 5.49 0.14 -16.71
CA GLY A 22 6.48 -0.92 -16.64
C GLY A 22 6.03 -2.05 -15.71
N LEU A 23 5.51 -1.71 -14.53
CA LEU A 23 4.92 -2.67 -13.59
C LEU A 23 3.70 -3.38 -14.16
N SER A 24 2.86 -2.69 -14.94
CA SER A 24 1.69 -3.29 -15.57
C SER A 24 2.06 -4.30 -16.64
N ILE A 25 3.07 -3.99 -17.45
CA ILE A 25 3.63 -4.92 -18.44
C ILE A 25 4.25 -6.09 -17.68
N TRP A 26 5.08 -5.81 -16.68
CA TRP A 26 5.74 -6.83 -15.90
C TRP A 26 4.76 -7.75 -15.19
N SER A 27 3.73 -7.23 -14.51
CA SER A 27 2.73 -8.04 -13.80
C SER A 27 1.91 -8.92 -14.72
N LEU A 28 1.64 -8.45 -15.95
CA LEU A 28 0.87 -9.19 -16.94
C LEU A 28 1.72 -10.29 -17.60
N TRP A 29 2.96 -9.95 -17.97
CA TRP A 29 3.84 -10.84 -18.72
C TRP A 29 4.71 -11.72 -17.82
N SER A 30 4.88 -11.37 -16.54
CA SER A 30 5.65 -12.13 -15.55
C SER A 30 5.21 -13.59 -15.46
N PRO A 31 3.92 -13.90 -15.27
CA PRO A 31 3.45 -15.29 -15.24
C PRO A 31 3.70 -16.00 -16.57
N THR A 32 3.52 -15.32 -17.70
CA THR A 32 3.72 -15.87 -19.05
C THR A 32 5.18 -16.18 -19.33
N ILE A 33 6.09 -15.25 -19.01
CA ILE A 33 7.54 -15.44 -19.16
C ILE A 33 8.00 -16.57 -18.24
N TYR A 34 7.51 -16.61 -17.01
CA TYR A 34 7.78 -17.71 -16.08
C TYR A 34 7.30 -19.06 -16.62
N LEU A 35 6.08 -19.13 -17.16
CA LEU A 35 5.55 -20.33 -17.81
C LEU A 35 6.41 -20.77 -19.00
N ILE A 36 6.85 -19.83 -19.85
CA ILE A 36 7.75 -20.11 -20.98
C ILE A 36 9.08 -20.70 -20.47
N PHE A 37 9.67 -20.17 -19.41
CA PHE A 37 10.89 -20.73 -18.80
C PHE A 37 10.69 -22.15 -18.29
N GLN A 38 9.54 -22.45 -17.67
CA GLN A 38 9.20 -23.80 -17.24
C GLN A 38 9.03 -24.76 -18.43
N LEU A 39 8.29 -24.34 -19.46
CA LEU A 39 8.01 -25.17 -20.63
C LEU A 39 9.25 -25.43 -21.50
N THR A 40 10.21 -24.50 -21.52
CA THR A 40 11.45 -24.62 -22.31
C THR A 40 12.56 -25.41 -21.59
N GLY A 41 12.34 -25.83 -20.34
CA GLY A 41 13.30 -26.65 -19.59
C GLY A 41 14.62 -25.93 -19.25
N VAL A 42 14.66 -24.59 -19.34
CA VAL A 42 15.86 -23.78 -19.08
C VAL A 42 16.23 -23.73 -17.59
N GLU A 43 15.42 -24.32 -16.70
CA GLU A 43 15.67 -24.38 -15.25
C GLU A 43 16.97 -25.11 -14.86
N ASN A 44 17.60 -25.87 -15.77
CA ASN A 44 18.73 -26.75 -15.50
C ASN A 44 20.12 -26.26 -15.92
N LYS A 45 20.33 -24.96 -16.19
CA LYS A 45 21.69 -24.45 -16.42
C LYS A 45 22.11 -23.49 -15.31
N GLU A 46 23.16 -23.93 -14.60
CA GLU A 46 24.01 -23.32 -13.56
C GLU A 46 24.23 -21.79 -13.63
N PHE A 47 23.17 -20.98 -13.60
CA PHE A 47 23.33 -19.54 -13.79
C PHE A 47 23.64 -18.75 -12.52
N PHE A 48 23.41 -19.29 -11.31
CA PHE A 48 23.75 -18.61 -10.05
C PHE A 48 24.17 -19.61 -8.97
N ASN A 49 25.46 -19.57 -8.60
CA ASN A 49 26.09 -20.42 -7.58
C ASN A 49 25.80 -19.97 -6.12
N PHE A 50 24.72 -19.20 -5.92
CA PHE A 50 24.21 -18.84 -4.60
C PHE A 50 22.95 -19.64 -4.34
N THR A 51 23.02 -20.60 -3.41
CA THR A 51 21.93 -21.53 -3.05
C THR A 51 20.62 -20.85 -2.62
N TRP A 52 20.65 -19.55 -2.29
CA TRP A 52 19.50 -18.75 -1.87
C TRP A 52 19.10 -17.65 -2.88
N LEU A 53 19.97 -17.29 -3.84
CA LEU A 53 19.80 -16.17 -4.76
C LEU A 53 19.48 -16.68 -6.17
N THR A 54 18.42 -17.47 -6.31
CA THR A 54 17.98 -17.96 -7.62
C THR A 54 17.43 -16.79 -8.45
N PRO A 55 17.45 -16.86 -9.80
CA PRO A 55 16.78 -15.88 -10.66
C PRO A 55 15.32 -15.63 -10.26
N LYS A 56 14.63 -16.67 -9.75
CA LYS A 56 13.27 -16.60 -9.22
C LYS A 56 13.18 -15.70 -7.98
N THR A 57 14.13 -15.82 -7.06
CA THR A 57 14.22 -14.99 -5.83
C THR A 57 14.58 -13.54 -6.16
N ILE A 58 15.54 -13.31 -7.05
CA ILE A 58 15.97 -11.97 -7.48
C ILE A 58 14.79 -11.23 -8.13
N PHE A 59 14.05 -11.92 -8.98
CA PHE A 59 12.87 -11.38 -9.63
C PHE A 59 11.82 -10.88 -8.62
N GLN A 60 11.53 -11.67 -7.59
CA GLN A 60 10.56 -11.31 -6.55
C GLN A 60 11.04 -10.13 -5.70
N ILE A 61 12.33 -10.08 -5.36
CA ILE A 61 12.94 -8.97 -4.59
C ILE A 61 12.92 -7.67 -5.40
N VAL A 62 13.32 -7.70 -6.67
CA VAL A 62 13.30 -6.51 -7.54
C VAL A 62 11.88 -5.98 -7.69
N PHE A 63 10.93 -6.87 -7.93
CA PHE A 63 9.52 -6.52 -8.06
C PHE A 63 8.96 -5.84 -6.82
N LEU A 64 9.29 -6.40 -5.64
CA LEU A 64 8.93 -5.82 -4.36
C LEU A 64 9.52 -4.42 -4.15
N LEU A 65 10.81 -4.22 -4.47
CA LEU A 65 11.45 -2.92 -4.33
C LEU A 65 10.78 -1.85 -5.21
N VAL A 66 10.39 -2.21 -6.43
CA VAL A 66 9.65 -1.30 -7.33
C VAL A 66 8.28 -0.96 -6.75
N ILE A 67 7.57 -1.93 -6.17
CA ILE A 67 6.28 -1.72 -5.53
C ILE A 67 6.41 -0.79 -4.30
N ILE A 68 7.39 -1.03 -3.42
CA ILE A 68 7.67 -0.18 -2.25
C ILE A 68 7.98 1.25 -2.71
N PHE A 69 8.84 1.39 -3.72
CA PHE A 69 9.19 2.68 -4.29
C PHE A 69 7.97 3.46 -4.80
N ILE A 70 7.05 2.79 -5.49
CA ILE A 70 5.79 3.39 -5.94
C ILE A 70 4.96 3.92 -4.77
N ILE A 71 4.81 3.14 -3.70
CA ILE A 71 4.01 3.59 -2.54
C ILE A 71 4.65 4.79 -1.86
N PHE A 72 5.97 4.79 -1.67
CA PHE A 72 6.66 5.95 -1.11
C PHE A 72 6.46 7.20 -1.97
N MET A 73 6.55 7.07 -3.31
CA MET A 73 6.26 8.17 -4.22
C MET A 73 4.81 8.66 -4.08
N MET A 74 3.84 7.76 -3.93
CA MET A 74 2.44 8.10 -3.72
C MET A 74 2.19 8.84 -2.41
N LEU A 75 2.78 8.37 -1.31
CA LEU A 75 2.67 9.02 0.00
C LEU A 75 3.28 10.43 -0.06
N GLY A 76 4.42 10.58 -0.73
CA GLY A 76 5.02 11.89 -0.98
C GLY A 76 4.13 12.82 -1.81
N PHE A 77 3.46 12.32 -2.85
CA PHE A 77 2.50 13.12 -3.62
C PHE A 77 1.29 13.53 -2.80
N HIS A 78 0.71 12.60 -2.05
CA HIS A 78 -0.40 12.82 -1.13
C HIS A 78 -0.08 13.94 -0.13
N GLU A 79 1.03 13.81 0.59
CA GLU A 79 1.45 14.82 1.58
C GLU A 79 1.66 16.20 0.93
N SER A 80 2.27 16.23 -0.26
CA SER A 80 2.57 17.48 -0.97
C SER A 80 1.34 18.25 -1.47
N ASN A 81 0.19 17.58 -1.58
CA ASN A 81 -1.07 18.18 -2.03
C ASN A 81 -2.03 18.42 -0.88
N LEU A 82 -2.03 17.54 0.13
CA LEU A 82 -2.72 17.79 1.39
C LEU A 82 -2.25 19.10 2.04
N MET A 83 -0.96 19.41 1.93
CA MET A 83 -0.35 20.63 2.45
C MET A 83 -0.15 21.70 1.35
N SER A 84 -1.12 21.84 0.43
CA SER A 84 -1.00 22.78 -0.69
C SER A 84 -0.71 24.20 -0.18
N LYS A 85 0.40 24.78 -0.67
CA LYS A 85 0.93 26.06 -0.18
C LYS A 85 0.09 27.27 -0.58
N ASP A 86 -0.88 27.08 -1.48
CA ASP A 86 -1.79 28.13 -1.93
C ASP A 86 -2.89 28.41 -0.89
N ARG A 87 -3.08 27.50 0.08
CA ARG A 87 -4.00 27.72 1.19
C ARG A 87 -3.31 28.53 2.30
N LYS A 88 -3.85 29.71 2.57
CA LYS A 88 -3.42 30.53 3.71
C LYS A 88 -3.70 29.76 5.01
N PRO A 89 -2.75 29.78 5.97
CA PRO A 89 -2.99 29.28 7.32
C PRO A 89 -4.23 29.93 7.93
N ILE A 90 -4.98 29.18 8.71
CA ILE A 90 -6.14 29.72 9.45
C ILE A 90 -5.63 30.26 10.79
N SER A 91 -6.02 31.48 11.13
CA SER A 91 -5.75 32.04 12.46
C SER A 91 -6.67 31.39 13.49
N ILE A 92 -6.09 30.64 14.41
CA ILE A 92 -6.81 29.96 15.48
C ILE A 92 -6.23 30.46 16.81
N PRO A 93 -7.01 31.10 17.69
CA PRO A 93 -6.52 31.65 18.95
C PRO A 93 -5.82 30.60 19.82
N ASP A 94 -4.79 31.00 20.56
CA ASP A 94 -4.07 30.11 21.47
C ASP A 94 -4.93 29.63 22.64
N SER A 95 -6.03 30.34 22.96
CA SER A 95 -7.02 29.89 23.94
C SER A 95 -7.69 28.56 23.55
N GLU A 96 -7.81 28.27 22.25
CA GLU A 96 -8.36 27.01 21.76
C GLU A 96 -7.38 25.84 21.96
N GLU A 97 -6.07 26.08 22.14
CA GLU A 97 -5.11 25.03 22.52
C GLU A 97 -5.36 24.50 23.95
N LYS A 98 -6.07 25.25 24.80
CA LYS A 98 -6.48 24.77 26.14
C LYS A 98 -7.66 23.83 26.08
N PHE A 99 -8.52 23.96 25.08
CA PHE A 99 -9.78 23.19 24.96
C PHE A 99 -9.65 22.00 24.00
N TRP A 100 -8.71 22.09 23.05
CA TRP A 100 -8.45 21.06 22.04
C TRP A 100 -7.02 20.52 22.13
N ASN A 101 -6.81 19.30 21.65
CA ASN A 101 -5.46 18.73 21.59
C ASN A 101 -4.53 19.62 20.74
N LYS A 102 -3.39 20.03 21.33
CA LYS A 102 -2.38 20.91 20.71
C LYS A 102 -1.96 20.46 19.30
N ASN A 103 -1.85 19.15 19.08
CA ASN A 103 -1.50 18.61 17.76
C ASN A 103 -2.62 18.81 16.73
N CYS A 104 -3.89 18.67 17.13
CA CYS A 104 -5.03 18.93 16.26
C CYS A 104 -5.12 20.41 15.89
N VAL A 105 -4.91 21.32 16.84
CA VAL A 105 -4.89 22.78 16.57
C VAL A 105 -3.75 23.14 15.62
N LYS A 106 -2.55 22.60 15.85
CA LYS A 106 -1.39 22.80 14.98
C LYS A 106 -1.63 22.29 13.55
N LEU A 107 -2.31 21.14 13.40
CA LEU A 107 -2.70 20.59 12.10
C LEU A 107 -3.80 21.42 11.43
N ALA A 108 -4.80 21.88 12.18
CA ALA A 108 -5.88 22.72 11.66
C ALA A 108 -5.37 24.08 11.14
N ARG A 109 -4.42 24.70 11.85
CA ARG A 109 -3.77 25.96 11.40
C ARG A 109 -3.09 25.82 10.04
N LYS A 110 -2.62 24.61 9.68
CA LYS A 110 -2.01 24.34 8.35
C LYS A 110 -3.03 24.28 7.21
N ASN A 111 -4.33 24.34 7.50
CA ASN A 111 -5.42 24.34 6.52
C ASN A 111 -5.33 23.21 5.46
N PRO A 112 -5.25 21.93 5.89
CA PRO A 112 -5.08 20.83 4.97
C PRO A 112 -6.22 20.70 3.96
N ASP A 113 -5.86 20.44 2.70
CA ASP A 113 -6.79 20.24 1.59
C ASP A 113 -7.14 18.77 1.37
N TYR A 114 -8.02 18.25 2.23
CA TYR A 114 -8.43 16.85 2.15
C TYR A 114 -9.14 16.52 0.84
N GLU A 115 -10.02 17.41 0.36
CA GLU A 115 -10.83 17.21 -0.84
C GLU A 115 -9.98 17.32 -2.11
N GLY A 116 -9.16 18.37 -2.23
CA GLY A 116 -8.23 18.54 -3.35
C GLY A 116 -7.18 17.43 -3.43
N SER A 117 -6.80 16.84 -2.29
CA SER A 117 -5.96 15.64 -2.27
C SER A 117 -6.63 14.43 -2.91
N VAL A 118 -7.95 14.26 -2.75
CA VAL A 118 -8.69 13.17 -3.40
C VAL A 118 -8.80 13.40 -4.89
N ASP A 119 -9.17 14.61 -5.32
CA ASP A 119 -9.21 14.97 -6.74
C ASP A 119 -7.89 14.70 -7.43
N PHE A 120 -6.80 15.18 -6.82
CA PHE A 120 -5.48 14.93 -7.35
C PHE A 120 -5.21 13.43 -7.52
N MET A 121 -5.48 12.61 -6.50
CA MET A 121 -5.17 11.18 -6.60
C MET A 121 -6.05 10.47 -7.64
N MET A 122 -7.33 10.82 -7.73
CA MET A 122 -8.25 10.24 -8.72
C MET A 122 -7.90 10.65 -10.15
N ASP A 123 -7.61 11.93 -10.38
CA ASP A 123 -7.21 12.46 -11.70
C ASP A 123 -5.84 11.91 -12.15
N ASN A 124 -5.06 11.34 -11.22
CA ASN A 124 -3.74 10.79 -11.47
C ASN A 124 -3.69 9.25 -11.43
N ASP A 125 -4.78 8.61 -11.85
CA ASP A 125 -4.87 7.16 -12.09
C ASP A 125 -4.57 6.29 -10.85
N TYR A 126 -4.77 6.82 -9.63
CA TYR A 126 -4.50 6.05 -8.41
C TYR A 126 -5.30 4.74 -8.35
N LYS A 127 -6.56 4.78 -8.80
CA LYS A 127 -7.42 3.60 -8.90
C LYS A 127 -6.77 2.50 -9.74
N PHE A 128 -6.25 2.86 -10.91
CA PHE A 128 -5.59 1.92 -11.80
C PHE A 128 -4.32 1.36 -11.17
N LEU A 129 -3.54 2.21 -10.51
CA LEU A 129 -2.35 1.76 -9.80
C LEU A 129 -2.69 0.75 -8.69
N SER A 130 -3.69 1.04 -7.86
CA SER A 130 -4.14 0.15 -6.78
C SER A 130 -4.54 -1.24 -7.35
N GLN A 131 -5.25 -1.26 -8.48
CA GLN A 131 -5.60 -2.50 -9.19
C GLN A 131 -4.36 -3.25 -9.71
N LYS A 132 -3.37 -2.53 -10.24
CA LYS A 132 -2.13 -3.14 -10.73
C LYS A 132 -1.25 -3.66 -9.61
N LEU A 133 -1.18 -2.97 -8.47
CA LEU A 133 -0.49 -3.46 -7.27
C LEU A 133 -1.13 -4.74 -6.74
N PHE A 134 -2.46 -4.81 -6.67
CA PHE A 134 -3.15 -6.03 -6.30
C PHE A 134 -2.84 -7.19 -7.25
N SER A 135 -3.03 -6.98 -8.55
CA SER A 135 -2.75 -8.01 -9.57
C SER A 135 -1.30 -8.49 -9.52
N SER A 136 -0.38 -7.56 -9.30
CA SER A 136 1.06 -7.81 -9.13
C SER A 136 1.35 -8.70 -7.93
N ILE A 137 0.78 -8.36 -6.78
CA ILE A 137 0.96 -9.11 -5.53
C ILE A 137 0.40 -10.52 -5.68
N ILE A 138 -0.81 -10.67 -6.23
CA ILE A 138 -1.41 -11.99 -6.46
C ILE A 138 -0.56 -12.83 -7.41
N ALA A 139 -0.12 -12.25 -8.53
CA ALA A 139 0.73 -12.95 -9.49
C ALA A 139 2.03 -13.47 -8.85
N VAL A 140 2.71 -12.63 -8.07
CA VAL A 140 3.96 -13.04 -7.42
C VAL A 140 3.72 -14.05 -6.30
N THR A 141 2.64 -13.92 -5.52
CA THR A 141 2.26 -14.93 -4.52
C THR A 141 1.97 -16.28 -5.17
N THR A 142 1.28 -16.29 -6.31
CA THR A 142 1.02 -17.52 -7.08
C THR A 142 2.32 -18.14 -7.59
N ILE A 143 3.22 -17.34 -8.17
CA ILE A 143 4.54 -17.83 -8.61
C ILE A 143 5.32 -18.40 -7.43
N LEU A 144 5.36 -17.69 -6.30
CA LEU A 144 6.02 -18.16 -5.08
C LEU A 144 5.48 -19.54 -4.68
N PHE A 145 4.16 -19.69 -4.56
CA PHE A 145 3.53 -20.97 -4.24
C PHE A 145 3.90 -22.09 -5.23
N SER A 146 3.85 -21.80 -6.53
CA SER A 146 4.16 -22.77 -7.59
C SER A 146 5.64 -23.17 -7.66
N THR A 147 6.54 -22.34 -7.12
CA THR A 147 7.98 -22.62 -7.09
C THR A 147 8.42 -23.49 -5.91
N LEU A 148 7.53 -23.72 -4.93
CA LEU A 148 7.87 -24.49 -3.75
C LEU A 148 7.95 -26.00 -4.06
N PRO A 149 8.98 -26.71 -3.57
CA PRO A 149 9.06 -28.15 -3.79
C PRO A 149 7.89 -28.89 -3.14
N GLN A 150 7.33 -29.88 -3.85
CA GLN A 150 6.20 -30.70 -3.39
C GLN A 150 6.38 -31.29 -1.98
N LYS A 151 7.62 -31.67 -1.63
CA LYS A 151 7.98 -32.22 -0.31
C LYS A 151 7.77 -31.23 0.85
N ILE A 152 7.67 -29.93 0.57
CA ILE A 152 7.50 -28.85 1.55
C ILE A 152 6.04 -28.36 1.59
N LEU A 153 5.20 -28.73 0.62
CA LEU A 153 3.81 -28.29 0.50
C LEU A 153 2.88 -29.03 1.49
N THR A 154 3.05 -28.77 2.78
CA THR A 154 2.17 -29.30 3.83
C THR A 154 0.76 -28.66 3.74
N PRO A 155 -0.29 -29.31 4.27
CA PRO A 155 -1.62 -28.72 4.37
C PRO A 155 -1.63 -27.34 5.06
N GLU A 156 -0.81 -27.15 6.09
CA GLU A 156 -0.69 -25.90 6.84
C GLU A 156 -0.14 -24.77 5.97
N LEU A 157 0.88 -25.05 5.15
CA LEU A 157 1.45 -24.07 4.23
C LEU A 157 0.45 -23.69 3.14
N LYS A 158 -0.28 -24.67 2.58
CA LYS A 158 -1.37 -24.41 1.63
C LYS A 158 -2.45 -23.51 2.23
N ASN A 159 -2.85 -23.78 3.47
CA ASN A 159 -3.82 -22.97 4.21
C ASN A 159 -3.30 -21.56 4.47
N LEU A 160 -2.00 -21.37 4.70
CA LEU A 160 -1.39 -20.05 4.89
C LEU A 160 -1.49 -19.19 3.63
N PHE A 161 -1.11 -19.74 2.46
CA PHE A 161 -1.25 -19.05 1.18
C PHE A 161 -2.71 -18.73 0.87
N LEU A 162 -3.63 -19.68 1.12
CA LEU A 162 -5.06 -19.46 0.92
C LEU A 162 -5.59 -18.35 1.83
N LEU A 163 -5.23 -18.36 3.11
CA LEU A 163 -5.62 -17.34 4.08
C LEU A 163 -5.11 -15.95 3.65
N TYR A 164 -3.86 -15.86 3.21
CA TYR A 164 -3.27 -14.63 2.68
C TYR A 164 -4.09 -14.10 1.49
N ILE A 165 -4.41 -14.96 0.51
CA ILE A 165 -5.18 -14.57 -0.68
C ILE A 165 -6.59 -14.13 -0.29
N CYS A 166 -7.28 -14.85 0.61
CA CYS A 166 -8.62 -14.52 1.06
C CYS A 166 -8.66 -13.17 1.79
N ILE A 167 -7.74 -12.94 2.74
CA ILE A 167 -7.69 -11.69 3.50
C ILE A 167 -7.34 -10.53 2.56
N THR A 168 -6.30 -10.69 1.75
CA THR A 168 -5.86 -9.65 0.81
C THR A 168 -6.97 -9.34 -0.20
N GLY A 169 -7.57 -10.36 -0.79
CA GLY A 169 -8.70 -10.22 -1.72
C GLY A 169 -9.88 -9.48 -1.09
N GLY A 170 -10.30 -9.85 0.13
CA GLY A 170 -11.39 -9.19 0.84
C GLY A 170 -11.13 -7.71 1.10
N ILE A 171 -9.92 -7.36 1.57
CA ILE A 171 -9.52 -5.98 1.82
C ILE A 171 -9.51 -5.16 0.52
N TYR A 172 -9.00 -5.74 -0.58
CA TYR A 172 -8.95 -5.05 -1.87
C TYR A 172 -10.32 -4.89 -2.53
N ILE A 173 -11.25 -5.83 -2.34
CA ILE A 173 -12.64 -5.65 -2.80
C ILE A 173 -13.25 -4.39 -2.17
N LEU A 174 -13.13 -4.24 -0.85
CA LEU A 174 -13.60 -3.05 -0.15
C LEU A 174 -12.88 -1.80 -0.67
N SER A 175 -11.55 -1.85 -0.77
CA SER A 175 -10.76 -0.74 -1.31
C SER A 175 -11.18 -0.34 -2.73
N PHE A 176 -11.46 -1.29 -3.62
CA PHE A 176 -11.85 -1.01 -5.01
C PHE A 176 -13.26 -0.48 -5.13
N LEU A 177 -14.20 -0.98 -4.32
CA LEU A 177 -15.54 -0.41 -4.23
C LEU A 177 -15.46 1.07 -3.82
N TYR A 178 -14.66 1.40 -2.80
CA TYR A 178 -14.47 2.79 -2.39
C TYR A 178 -13.81 3.65 -3.47
N LEU A 179 -12.74 3.16 -4.10
CA LEU A 179 -12.07 3.88 -5.19
C LEU A 179 -12.99 4.08 -6.40
N TYR A 180 -13.89 3.13 -6.67
CA TYR A 180 -14.92 3.28 -7.67
C TYR A 180 -15.85 4.45 -7.34
N PHE A 181 -16.42 4.49 -6.13
CA PHE A 181 -17.29 5.59 -5.72
C PHE A 181 -16.56 6.94 -5.66
N ALA A 182 -15.29 6.98 -5.25
CA ALA A 182 -14.48 8.19 -5.25
C ALA A 182 -14.11 8.67 -6.67
N SER A 183 -14.09 7.77 -7.65
CA SER A 183 -13.84 8.11 -9.06
C SER A 183 -15.05 8.74 -9.76
N LEU A 184 -16.26 8.59 -9.19
CA LEU A 184 -17.43 9.30 -9.67
C LEU A 184 -17.27 10.78 -9.31
N LYS A 185 -17.00 11.64 -10.30
CA LYS A 185 -16.87 13.08 -10.07
C LYS A 185 -18.14 13.64 -9.45
N LYS A 186 -17.99 14.38 -8.36
CA LYS A 186 -19.06 15.10 -7.66
C LYS A 186 -18.71 16.59 -7.65
N GLU A 187 -19.73 17.43 -7.64
CA GLU A 187 -19.54 18.89 -7.51
C GLU A 187 -18.85 19.27 -6.19
N LYS A 188 -19.12 18.50 -5.12
CA LYS A 188 -18.44 18.64 -3.83
C LYS A 188 -18.02 17.28 -3.30
N ARG A 189 -16.76 17.18 -2.89
CA ARG A 189 -16.22 16.00 -2.22
C ARG A 189 -16.46 16.07 -0.72
N SER A 190 -16.45 14.92 -0.07
CA SER A 190 -16.57 14.82 1.39
C SER A 190 -15.27 14.36 2.02
N ILE A 191 -15.05 14.72 3.28
CA ILE A 191 -13.93 14.22 4.09
C ILE A 191 -13.89 12.68 4.15
N TRP A 192 -15.04 12.02 4.03
CA TRP A 192 -15.13 10.56 3.99
C TRP A 192 -14.43 9.96 2.78
N GLU A 193 -14.51 10.61 1.61
CA GLU A 193 -13.78 10.16 0.41
C GLU A 193 -12.27 10.22 0.63
N TYR A 194 -11.78 11.24 1.34
CA TYR A 194 -10.38 11.32 1.75
C TYR A 194 -9.99 10.17 2.66
N LEU A 195 -10.81 9.86 3.67
CA LEU A 195 -10.56 8.76 4.60
C LEU A 195 -10.53 7.41 3.89
N PHE A 196 -11.45 7.18 2.96
CA PHE A 196 -11.49 5.94 2.17
C PHE A 196 -10.33 5.83 1.19
N MET A 197 -9.93 6.92 0.53
CA MET A 197 -8.74 6.95 -0.30
C MET A 197 -7.49 6.63 0.54
N PHE A 198 -7.35 7.25 1.71
CA PHE A 198 -6.22 7.02 2.58
C PHE A 198 -6.21 5.58 3.14
N TYR A 199 -7.38 5.02 3.47
CA TYR A 199 -7.54 3.60 3.79
C TYR A 199 -7.01 2.72 2.65
N SER A 200 -7.36 3.01 1.40
CA SER A 200 -6.84 2.28 0.24
C SER A 200 -5.31 2.32 0.13
N ILE A 201 -4.67 3.46 0.42
CA ILE A 201 -3.20 3.58 0.39
C ILE A 201 -2.57 2.64 1.43
N LEU A 202 -3.20 2.54 2.59
CA LEU A 202 -2.74 1.64 3.64
C LEU A 202 -3.00 0.17 3.32
N CYS A 203 -4.14 -0.17 2.69
CA CYS A 203 -4.38 -1.52 2.18
C CYS A 203 -3.24 -1.94 1.24
N ASN A 204 -2.84 -1.05 0.33
CA ASN A 204 -1.72 -1.28 -0.58
C ASN A 204 -0.41 -1.52 0.19
N LEU A 205 -0.10 -0.68 1.19
CA LEU A 205 1.10 -0.82 2.01
C LEU A 205 1.11 -2.12 2.82
N PHE A 206 0.01 -2.43 3.51
CA PHE A 206 -0.11 -3.62 4.33
C PHE A 206 -0.01 -4.89 3.49
N ALA A 207 -0.61 -4.93 2.30
CA ALA A 207 -0.52 -6.10 1.42
C ALA A 207 0.93 -6.44 1.05
N ILE A 208 1.78 -5.44 0.89
CA ILE A 208 3.22 -5.61 0.60
C ILE A 208 3.97 -6.09 1.83
N VAL A 209 3.74 -5.46 2.99
CA VAL A 209 4.35 -5.88 4.25
C VAL A 209 4.00 -7.34 4.54
N PHE A 210 2.74 -7.69 4.35
CA PHE A 210 2.25 -9.05 4.54
C PHE A 210 2.81 -10.04 3.52
N PHE A 211 2.93 -9.64 2.26
CA PHE A 211 3.63 -10.43 1.25
C PHE A 211 5.11 -10.65 1.65
N LEU A 212 5.78 -9.63 2.16
CA LEU A 212 7.17 -9.71 2.61
C LEU A 212 7.35 -10.72 3.73
N ILE A 213 6.50 -10.64 4.75
CA ILE A 213 6.56 -11.59 5.86
C ILE A 213 6.33 -13.00 5.29
N LEU A 214 5.33 -13.18 4.41
CA LEU A 214 5.04 -14.49 3.79
C LEU A 214 6.26 -15.01 3.01
N PHE A 215 6.89 -14.15 2.21
CA PHE A 215 8.09 -14.49 1.45
C PHE A 215 9.25 -14.94 2.35
N PHE A 216 9.49 -14.25 3.47
CA PHE A 216 10.54 -14.63 4.41
C PHE A 216 10.22 -15.91 5.19
N ASP A 217 8.96 -16.12 5.56
CA ASP A 217 8.52 -17.30 6.32
C ASP A 217 8.67 -18.60 5.50
N VAL A 218 8.56 -18.49 4.17
CA VAL A 218 8.71 -19.61 3.23
C VAL A 218 10.09 -19.64 2.55
N SER A 219 11.07 -18.89 3.07
CA SER A 219 12.45 -18.92 2.58
C SER A 219 13.13 -20.27 2.88
N PRO A 220 13.97 -20.81 1.97
CA PRO A 220 14.70 -22.08 2.15
C PRO A 220 15.51 -22.18 3.46
N SER A 221 15.95 -21.05 4.01
CA SER A 221 16.68 -20.98 5.30
C SER A 221 15.80 -21.33 6.51
N VAL A 222 14.48 -21.16 6.42
CA VAL A 222 13.50 -21.50 7.47
C VAL A 222 13.03 -22.95 7.32
N ILE A 223 13.00 -23.44 6.09
CA ILE A 223 12.43 -24.75 5.71
C ILE A 223 13.31 -25.95 6.13
N SER A 224 14.60 -25.76 6.43
CA SER A 224 15.51 -26.87 6.75
C SER A 224 15.18 -27.63 8.06
N ASN A 225 14.19 -27.18 8.84
CA ASN A 225 13.72 -27.82 10.07
C ASN A 225 12.18 -27.88 10.12
N SER A 226 11.61 -29.06 9.87
CA SER A 226 10.15 -29.29 9.86
C SER A 226 9.46 -28.87 11.17
N HIS A 227 10.11 -29.04 12.32
CA HIS A 227 9.62 -28.57 13.62
C HIS A 227 9.60 -27.03 13.76
N LYS A 228 10.56 -26.33 13.13
CA LYS A 228 10.56 -24.85 13.10
C LYS A 228 9.46 -24.30 12.20
N LEU A 229 9.11 -25.01 11.13
CA LEU A 229 8.06 -24.59 10.18
C LEU A 229 6.68 -24.48 10.86
N ASN A 230 6.34 -25.42 11.74
CA ASN A 230 5.04 -25.45 12.41
C ASN A 230 4.90 -24.32 13.46
N ILE A 231 5.97 -24.05 14.21
CA ILE A 231 6.02 -22.94 15.17
C ILE A 231 6.05 -21.59 14.44
N SER A 232 6.82 -21.48 13.35
CA SER A 232 6.89 -20.29 12.51
C SER A 232 5.54 -19.96 11.88
N SER A 233 4.83 -20.95 11.35
CA SER A 233 3.50 -20.77 10.76
C SER A 233 2.43 -20.33 11.78
N ILE A 234 2.45 -20.88 13.00
CA ILE A 234 1.55 -20.44 14.09
C ILE A 234 1.90 -19.02 14.55
N CYS A 235 3.17 -18.71 14.74
CA CYS A 235 3.65 -17.37 15.08
C CYS A 235 3.33 -16.36 13.99
N PHE A 236 3.51 -16.73 12.71
CA PHE A 236 3.16 -15.93 11.55
C PHE A 236 1.66 -15.65 11.54
N ARG A 237 0.82 -16.69 11.66
CA ARG A 237 -0.65 -16.51 11.68
C ARG A 237 -1.10 -15.58 12.80
N ASN A 238 -0.52 -15.71 13.98
CA ASN A 238 -0.84 -14.88 15.14
C ASN A 238 -0.26 -13.45 15.03
N MET A 239 0.94 -13.29 14.48
CA MET A 239 1.52 -11.98 14.16
C MET A 239 0.75 -11.29 13.04
N TYR A 240 0.29 -12.04 12.04
CA TYR A 240 -0.47 -11.53 10.91
C TYR A 240 -1.84 -11.02 11.37
N LEU A 241 -2.58 -11.85 12.11
CA LEU A 241 -3.86 -11.46 12.70
C LEU A 241 -3.70 -10.34 13.74
N GLY A 242 -2.66 -10.41 14.57
CA GLY A 242 -2.34 -9.39 15.56
C GLY A 242 -1.92 -8.05 14.94
N ALA A 243 -1.09 -8.07 13.90
CA ALA A 243 -0.67 -6.87 13.16
C ALA A 243 -1.82 -6.27 12.35
N ILE A 244 -2.71 -7.10 11.78
CA ILE A 244 -3.96 -6.61 11.19
C ILE A 244 -4.79 -5.92 12.25
N PHE A 245 -5.00 -6.53 13.41
CA PHE A 245 -5.84 -5.98 14.46
C PHE A 245 -5.26 -4.69 15.05
N VAL A 246 -4.01 -4.70 15.49
CA VAL A 246 -3.32 -3.53 16.06
C VAL A 246 -3.14 -2.44 15.01
N GLY A 247 -2.77 -2.81 13.78
CA GLY A 247 -2.66 -1.90 12.65
C GLY A 247 -4.00 -1.24 12.32
N PHE A 248 -5.10 -1.99 12.34
CA PHE A 248 -6.44 -1.47 12.13
C PHE A 248 -6.90 -0.53 13.26
N VAL A 249 -6.59 -0.86 14.52
CA VAL A 249 -6.91 -0.01 15.69
C VAL A 249 -6.12 1.30 15.66
N ILE A 250 -4.79 1.23 15.48
CA ILE A 250 -3.93 2.41 15.35
C ILE A 250 -4.36 3.25 14.15
N PHE A 251 -4.73 2.60 13.05
CA PHE A 251 -5.25 3.25 11.86
C PHE A 251 -6.54 4.03 12.15
N PHE A 252 -7.53 3.37 12.75
CA PHE A 252 -8.82 3.99 13.06
C PHE A 252 -8.65 5.19 13.99
N ILE A 253 -7.80 5.07 15.01
CA ILE A 253 -7.53 6.15 15.96
C ILE A 253 -6.75 7.30 15.31
N SER A 254 -5.66 7.00 14.60
CA SER A 254 -4.72 8.02 14.13
C SER A 254 -5.14 8.69 12.83
N PHE A 255 -5.86 7.97 11.97
CA PHE A 255 -6.12 8.41 10.61
C PHE A 255 -7.61 8.55 10.26
N VAL A 256 -8.51 8.08 11.11
CA VAL A 256 -9.95 8.38 10.99
C VAL A 256 -10.36 9.41 12.02
N LEU A 257 -10.11 9.16 13.32
CA LEU A 257 -10.57 10.09 14.37
C LEU A 257 -9.85 11.44 14.33
N VAL A 258 -8.53 11.48 14.06
CA VAL A 258 -7.78 12.75 14.04
C VAL A 258 -8.20 13.64 12.87
N PRO A 259 -8.22 13.20 11.59
CA PRO A 259 -8.65 14.06 10.49
C PRO A 259 -10.11 14.49 10.60
N LEU A 260 -11.01 13.62 11.10
CA LEU A 260 -12.41 14.00 11.37
C LEU A 260 -12.51 15.09 12.42
N ARG A 261 -11.75 14.98 13.52
CA ARG A 261 -11.72 16.02 14.57
C ARG A 261 -11.15 17.34 14.02
N VAL A 262 -10.07 17.29 13.25
CA VAL A 262 -9.46 18.47 12.61
C VAL A 262 -10.45 19.14 11.64
N HIS A 263 -11.13 18.36 10.81
CA HIS A 263 -12.13 18.88 9.86
C HIS A 263 -13.35 19.50 10.56
N LYS A 264 -13.91 18.83 11.58
CA LYS A 264 -15.01 19.37 12.38
C LYS A 264 -14.63 20.65 13.12
N PHE A 265 -13.43 20.68 13.69
CA PHE A 265 -12.91 21.88 14.35
C PHE A 265 -12.77 23.05 13.37
N LYS A 266 -12.22 22.78 12.18
CA LYS A 266 -12.11 23.77 11.10
C LYS A 266 -13.47 24.33 10.68
N GLN A 267 -14.45 23.48 10.37
CA GLN A 267 -15.80 23.92 9.98
C GLN A 267 -16.45 24.80 11.05
N LYS A 268 -16.32 24.42 12.33
CA LYS A 268 -16.84 25.22 13.45
C LYS A 268 -16.22 26.61 13.51
N TRP A 269 -14.97 26.76 13.12
CA TRP A 269 -14.24 28.03 13.18
C TRP A 269 -14.50 28.91 11.96
N GLU A 270 -14.57 28.32 10.77
CA GLU A 270 -14.95 29.03 9.54
C GLU A 270 -16.36 29.64 9.67
N ASN A 271 -17.30 28.91 10.28
CA ASN A 271 -18.67 29.41 10.56
C ASN A 271 -18.75 30.48 11.65
N LYS A 272 -17.69 30.69 12.45
CA LYS A 272 -17.64 31.74 13.48
C LYS A 272 -17.04 33.05 12.98
N ILE A 273 -16.33 33.00 11.85
CA ILE A 273 -15.63 34.14 11.24
C ILE A 273 -16.47 34.77 10.10
N GLN A 274 -17.43 34.02 9.55
CA GLN A 274 -18.49 34.52 8.66
C GLN A 274 -19.62 35.18 9.46
#